data_AF-T0QB00-F1
#
_entry.id   AF-T0QB00-F1
#
_cell.length_a   1.000
_cell.length_b   1.000
_cell.length_c   1.000
_cell.angle_alpha   90.00
_cell.angle_beta   90.00
_cell.angle_gamma   90.00
#
_symmetry.space_group_name_H-M   'P 1'
#
loop_
_entity.id
_entity.type
_entity.pdbx_description
1 polymer ?
#
loop_
_entity_poly.entity_id
_entity_poly.type
_entity_poly.pdbx_seq_one_letter_code
_entity_poly.pdbx_strand_id
1 'polypeptide(L)'
;MSSKRTKRGVCPFADTTVSPAVAGVCPYHAHAALPPPTIKKEVRFESKSGRYVTSEKTTRLLADIGGADTVRIFCTRFYARFLADTHLRPFSFLDDGAVMHADRLATFLVQEMGGDVPVPSPSFGAAHYKARYSSKRHPSVRGRPFSLVDARIWMRLHFWAVRECGLQRHRAFWKWYVAFIGHHIRLYEKTSAAFAKDDAEWSSDTSAIDAYLANGNVMTDLVV
;
A
#
# COMPACT_ATOMS: atom_id res chain seq x y z
N MET A 1 -12.11 39.29 0.12
CA MET A 1 -10.82 38.71 -0.32
C MET A 1 -10.98 37.21 -0.45
N SER A 2 -11.29 36.72 -1.65
CA SER A 2 -11.47 35.29 -1.92
C SER A 2 -10.14 34.72 -2.40
N SER A 3 -9.50 33.89 -1.57
CA SER A 3 -8.24 33.24 -1.91
C SER A 3 -8.46 32.28 -3.08
N LYS A 4 -7.82 32.57 -4.22
CA LYS A 4 -7.78 31.70 -5.40
C LYS A 4 -7.07 30.40 -5.00
N ARG A 5 -7.83 29.38 -4.60
CA ARG A 5 -7.36 27.99 -4.56
C ARG A 5 -6.97 27.60 -5.97
N THR A 6 -5.68 27.65 -6.28
CA THR A 6 -5.11 27.01 -7.45
C THR A 6 -5.55 25.55 -7.45
N LYS A 7 -6.11 25.08 -8.57
CA LYS A 7 -6.40 23.64 -8.78
C LYS A 7 -5.06 22.91 -8.59
N ARG A 8 -4.90 22.26 -7.43
CA ARG A 8 -3.73 21.40 -7.16
C ARG A 8 -3.69 20.35 -8.26
N GLY A 9 -2.55 20.23 -8.95
CA GLY A 9 -2.34 19.21 -9.97
C GLY A 9 -2.65 17.81 -9.40
N VAL A 10 -3.23 16.94 -10.22
CA VAL A 10 -3.54 15.57 -9.82
C VAL A 10 -2.23 14.78 -9.79
N CYS A 11 -2.00 13.98 -8.74
CA CYS A 11 -0.86 13.07 -8.70
C CYS A 11 -0.99 12.01 -9.82
N PRO A 12 0.00 11.82 -10.71
CA PRO A 12 -0.07 10.80 -11.77
C PRO A 12 -0.27 9.39 -11.23
N PHE A 13 0.26 9.09 -10.04
CA PHE A 13 0.14 7.78 -9.41
C PHE A 13 -1.26 7.54 -8.82
N ALA A 14 -2.09 8.59 -8.70
CA ALA A 14 -3.49 8.46 -8.33
C ALA A 14 -4.40 8.08 -9.50
N ASP A 15 -3.90 8.08 -10.74
CA ASP A 15 -4.63 7.68 -11.94
C ASP A 15 -4.24 6.26 -12.36
N THR A 16 -5.15 5.31 -12.14
CA THR A 16 -4.94 3.87 -12.43
C THR A 16 -4.98 3.50 -13.91
N THR A 17 -5.38 4.44 -14.79
CA THR A 17 -5.48 4.21 -16.24
C THR A 17 -4.16 4.49 -16.97
N VAL A 18 -3.28 5.27 -16.35
CA VAL A 18 -1.95 5.54 -16.88
C VAL A 18 -0.93 4.59 -16.23
N SER A 19 0.04 4.17 -17.04
CA SER A 19 1.25 3.58 -16.51
C SER A 19 1.95 4.63 -15.65
N PRO A 20 2.43 4.30 -14.44
CA PRO A 20 3.13 5.25 -13.59
C PRO A 20 4.44 5.68 -14.27
N ALA A 21 4.36 6.76 -15.04
CA ALA A 21 5.51 7.42 -15.61
C ALA A 21 6.05 8.45 -14.59
N VAL A 22 7.37 8.56 -14.55
CA VAL A 22 8.12 9.47 -13.67
C VAL A 22 7.99 10.93 -14.12
N ALA A 23 7.31 11.21 -15.24
CA ALA A 23 7.36 12.52 -15.89
C ALA A 23 6.12 13.37 -15.59
N GLY A 24 6.29 14.38 -14.72
CA GLY A 24 5.31 15.44 -14.50
C GLY A 24 5.56 16.23 -13.23
N VAL A 25 5.11 17.49 -13.19
CA VAL A 25 5.09 18.29 -11.96
C VAL A 25 4.00 17.72 -11.05
N CYS A 26 4.40 17.04 -9.97
CA CYS A 26 3.47 16.56 -8.96
C CYS A 26 3.57 17.43 -7.70
N PRO A 27 2.45 17.94 -7.17
CA PRO A 27 2.48 18.73 -5.95
C PRO A 27 2.61 17.87 -4.68
N TYR A 28 2.67 16.54 -4.81
CA TYR A 28 2.63 15.59 -3.69
C TYR A 28 3.90 14.74 -3.56
N HIS A 29 4.64 14.54 -4.66
CA HIS A 29 5.83 13.69 -4.69
C HIS A 29 6.92 14.35 -5.52
N ALA A 30 8.18 14.06 -5.18
CA ALA A 30 9.31 14.51 -5.97
C ALA A 30 9.47 13.72 -7.27
N HIS A 31 8.98 12.47 -7.31
CA HIS A 31 9.11 11.57 -8.47
C HIS A 31 10.56 11.43 -8.93
N ALA A 32 11.50 11.33 -7.99
CA ALA A 32 12.86 10.99 -8.33
C ALA A 32 12.89 9.60 -8.98
N ALA A 33 13.71 9.42 -10.01
CA ALA A 33 13.97 8.09 -10.56
C ALA A 33 14.50 7.18 -9.44
N LEU A 34 14.05 5.93 -9.41
CA LEU A 34 14.55 4.97 -8.44
C LEU A 34 16.08 4.85 -8.57
N PRO A 35 16.83 4.98 -7.47
CA PRO A 35 18.26 4.77 -7.52
C PRO A 35 18.57 3.31 -7.87
N PRO A 36 19.70 3.02 -8.54
CA PRO A 36 20.17 1.66 -8.69
C PRO A 36 20.39 1.03 -7.30
N PRO A 37 19.83 -0.17 -7.01
CA PRO A 37 19.96 -0.79 -5.69
C PRO A 37 21.42 -1.00 -5.30
N THR A 38 21.86 -0.51 -4.15
CA THR A 38 23.21 -0.78 -3.63
C THR A 38 23.22 -1.98 -2.67
N ILE A 39 22.10 -2.23 -1.97
CA ILE A 39 21.90 -3.36 -1.08
C ILE A 39 21.48 -4.58 -1.88
N LYS A 40 22.43 -5.49 -2.12
CA LYS A 40 22.19 -6.76 -2.82
C LYS A 40 21.90 -7.93 -1.88
N LYS A 41 22.42 -7.88 -0.66
CA LYS A 41 22.20 -8.93 0.35
C LYS A 41 20.82 -8.79 0.97
N GLU A 42 20.27 -9.93 1.38
CA GLU A 42 18.98 -9.97 2.06
C GLU A 42 19.01 -9.17 3.37
N VAL A 43 17.99 -8.33 3.54
CA VAL A 43 17.69 -7.69 4.82
C VAL A 43 16.65 -8.56 5.51
N ARG A 44 17.07 -9.25 6.57
CA ARG A 44 16.20 -10.17 7.31
C ARG A 44 15.04 -9.40 7.94
N PHE A 45 13.83 -9.94 7.81
CA PHE A 45 12.69 -9.51 8.63
C PHE A 45 12.87 -10.03 10.06
N GLU A 46 12.83 -9.12 11.04
CA GLU A 46 13.04 -9.44 12.45
C GLU A 46 11.80 -9.04 13.27
N SER A 47 11.42 -9.91 14.21
CA SER A 47 10.35 -9.64 15.15
C SER A 47 10.72 -10.14 16.54
N LYS A 48 10.32 -9.40 17.58
CA LYS A 48 10.53 -9.75 19.00
C LYS A 48 9.19 -9.74 19.70
N SER A 49 8.85 -10.84 20.39
CA SER A 49 7.56 -11.01 21.08
C SER A 49 6.35 -10.70 20.19
N GLY A 50 6.44 -11.09 18.91
CA GLY A 50 5.36 -10.89 17.93
C GLY A 50 5.22 -9.47 17.37
N ARG A 51 6.11 -8.54 17.72
CA ARG A 51 6.18 -7.19 17.14
C ARG A 51 7.36 -7.08 16.20
N TYR A 52 7.18 -6.37 15.09
CA TYR A 52 8.28 -6.05 14.18
C TYR A 52 9.35 -5.19 14.88
N VAL A 53 10.61 -5.34 14.48
CA VAL A 53 11.75 -4.60 15.01
C VAL A 53 12.43 -3.82 13.88
N THR A 54 12.37 -2.49 13.97
CA THR A 54 13.16 -1.58 13.15
C THR A 54 14.65 -1.76 13.45
N SER A 55 15.48 -1.72 12.41
CA SER A 55 16.93 -1.84 12.53
C SER A 55 17.65 -0.84 11.63
N GLU A 56 18.94 -0.62 11.88
CA GLU A 56 19.79 0.19 10.99
C GLU A 56 19.77 -0.34 9.55
N LYS A 57 19.65 -1.67 9.37
CA LYS A 57 19.56 -2.30 8.04
C LYS A 57 18.29 -1.88 7.30
N THR A 58 17.16 -1.75 8.00
CA THR A 58 15.89 -1.33 7.39
C THR A 58 15.89 0.18 7.11
N THR A 59 16.58 0.97 7.94
CA THR A 59 16.78 2.41 7.69
C THR A 59 17.62 2.62 6.43
N ARG A 60 18.72 1.87 6.28
CA ARG A 60 19.53 1.89 5.04
C ARG A 60 18.75 1.40 3.83
N LEU A 61 17.91 0.37 4.01
CA LEU A 61 17.02 -0.13 2.94
C LEU A 61 16.02 0.92 2.49
N LEU A 62 15.45 1.73 3.40
CA LEU A 62 14.58 2.86 3.05
C LEU A 62 15.33 3.88 2.18
N ALA A 63 16.54 4.26 2.55
CA ALA A 63 17.35 5.17 1.74
C ALA A 63 17.65 4.57 0.35
N ASP A 64 18.00 3.28 0.29
CA ASP A 64 18.38 2.58 -0.95
C ASP A 64 17.23 2.38 -1.94
N ILE A 65 15.97 2.43 -1.49
CA ILE A 65 14.81 2.43 -2.38
C ILE A 65 14.38 3.84 -2.84
N GLY A 66 15.09 4.90 -2.44
CA GLY A 66 14.69 6.28 -2.77
C GLY A 66 13.87 6.97 -1.67
N GLY A 67 13.95 6.49 -0.43
CA GLY A 67 13.45 7.18 0.75
C GLY A 67 11.93 7.27 0.89
N ALA A 68 11.48 8.16 1.78
CA ALA A 68 10.07 8.34 2.11
C ALA A 68 9.18 8.74 0.91
N ASP A 69 9.73 9.48 -0.05
CA ASP A 69 8.99 9.87 -1.27
C ASP A 69 8.55 8.62 -2.06
N THR A 70 9.46 7.66 -2.24
CA THR A 70 9.15 6.41 -2.93
C THR A 70 8.07 5.61 -2.22
N VAL A 71 8.08 5.61 -0.88
CA VAL A 71 7.02 4.97 -0.07
C VAL A 71 5.67 5.64 -0.30
N ARG A 72 5.60 6.98 -0.29
CA ARG A 72 4.38 7.73 -0.59
C ARG A 72 3.86 7.47 -2.00
N ILE A 73 4.77 7.35 -2.97
CA ILE A 73 4.43 7.07 -4.37
C ILE A 73 3.70 5.74 -4.50
N PHE A 74 4.26 4.62 -4.01
CA PHE A 74 3.58 3.34 -4.15
C PHE A 74 2.35 3.22 -3.26
N CYS A 75 2.31 3.87 -2.08
CA CYS A 75 1.10 3.94 -1.27
C CYS A 75 -0.02 4.71 -2.00
N THR A 76 0.32 5.75 -2.76
CA THR A 76 -0.66 6.49 -3.58
C THR A 76 -1.21 5.60 -4.67
N ARG A 77 -0.34 4.86 -5.36
CA ARG A 77 -0.77 3.89 -6.37
C ARG A 77 -1.66 2.80 -5.79
N PHE A 78 -1.29 2.28 -4.63
CA PHE A 78 -2.09 1.31 -3.89
C PHE A 78 -3.48 1.85 -3.58
N TYR A 79 -3.59 3.04 -2.97
CA TYR A 79 -4.91 3.56 -2.62
C TYR A 79 -5.75 3.97 -3.85
N ALA A 80 -5.11 4.32 -4.97
CA ALA A 80 -5.82 4.52 -6.22
C ALA A 80 -6.52 3.22 -6.67
N ARG A 81 -5.81 2.07 -6.60
CA ARG A 81 -6.39 0.75 -6.85
C ARG A 81 -7.43 0.36 -5.80
N PHE A 82 -7.14 0.57 -4.52
CA PHE A 82 -8.06 0.30 -3.41
C PHE A 82 -9.40 1.02 -3.56
N LEU A 83 -9.37 2.29 -3.98
CA LEU A 83 -10.59 3.09 -4.17
C LEU A 83 -11.33 2.75 -5.46
N ALA A 84 -10.66 2.15 -6.44
CA ALA A 84 -11.27 1.61 -7.65
C ALA A 84 -11.92 0.23 -7.42
N ASP A 85 -11.38 -0.54 -6.47
CA ASP A 85 -11.88 -1.87 -6.09
C ASP A 85 -13.23 -1.79 -5.38
N THR A 86 -14.24 -2.48 -5.91
CA THR A 86 -15.61 -2.38 -5.36
C THR A 86 -15.76 -3.06 -4.00
N HIS A 87 -14.90 -4.03 -3.68
CA HIS A 87 -14.94 -4.79 -2.43
C HIS A 87 -14.25 -4.05 -1.29
N LEU A 88 -13.10 -3.43 -1.56
CA LEU A 88 -12.32 -2.70 -0.56
C LEU A 88 -12.76 -1.25 -0.38
N ARG A 89 -13.24 -0.57 -1.42
CA ARG A 89 -13.67 0.85 -1.34
C ARG A 89 -14.62 1.16 -0.16
N PRO A 90 -15.59 0.31 0.22
CA PRO A 90 -16.45 0.54 1.39
C PRO A 90 -15.72 0.73 2.73
N PHE A 91 -14.47 0.23 2.87
CA PHE A 91 -13.65 0.45 4.06
C PHE A 91 -13.05 1.87 4.13
N SER A 92 -13.01 2.61 3.01
CA SER A 92 -12.55 4.01 2.98
C SER A 92 -13.60 4.93 3.61
N PHE A 93 -13.54 5.10 4.92
CA PHE A 93 -14.50 5.94 5.67
C PHE A 93 -14.30 7.44 5.46
N LEU A 94 -13.16 7.86 4.89
CA LEU A 94 -12.91 9.25 4.47
C LEU A 94 -13.06 9.40 2.95
N ASP A 95 -13.45 10.59 2.52
CA ASP A 95 -13.57 10.99 1.10
C ASP A 95 -12.49 12.01 0.71
N ASP A 96 -11.25 11.77 1.14
CA ASP A 96 -10.10 12.65 0.91
C ASP A 96 -9.13 12.13 -0.16
N GLY A 97 -9.50 11.04 -0.84
CA GLY A 97 -8.82 10.51 -2.01
C GLY A 97 -7.57 9.68 -1.70
N ALA A 98 -6.95 9.16 -2.77
CA ALA A 98 -5.84 8.22 -2.68
C ALA A 98 -4.60 8.82 -2.01
N VAL A 99 -4.27 10.07 -2.33
CA VAL A 99 -3.06 10.75 -1.83
C VAL A 99 -3.10 10.90 -0.31
N MET A 100 -4.23 11.33 0.25
CA MET A 100 -4.34 11.54 1.70
C MET A 100 -4.37 10.21 2.47
N HIS A 101 -5.01 9.18 1.92
CA HIS A 101 -4.93 7.83 2.48
C HIS A 101 -3.51 7.26 2.43
N ALA A 102 -2.82 7.50 1.31
CA ALA A 102 -1.45 7.07 1.10
C ALA A 102 -0.49 7.73 2.07
N ASP A 103 -0.62 9.02 2.33
CA ASP A 103 0.25 9.72 3.28
C ASP A 103 0.19 9.10 4.69
N ARG A 104 -1.01 8.69 5.13
CA ARG A 104 -1.19 8.02 6.44
C ARG A 104 -0.51 6.65 6.49
N LEU A 105 -0.65 5.83 5.44
CA LEU A 105 -0.01 4.52 5.38
C LEU A 105 1.51 4.63 5.19
N ALA A 106 1.95 5.55 4.32
CA ALA A 106 3.36 5.79 4.05
C ALA A 106 4.08 6.29 5.31
N THR A 107 3.45 7.16 6.10
CA THR A 107 3.99 7.61 7.39
C THR A 107 4.33 6.42 8.29
N PHE A 108 3.41 5.47 8.43
CA PHE A 108 3.67 4.24 9.18
C PHE A 108 4.79 3.40 8.59
N LEU A 109 4.76 3.12 7.28
CA LEU A 109 5.78 2.29 6.65
C LEU A 109 7.17 2.92 6.77
N VAL A 110 7.28 4.25 6.62
CA VAL A 110 8.53 4.98 6.80
C VAL A 110 9.03 4.86 8.25
N GLN A 111 8.15 5.01 9.23
CA GLN A 111 8.51 4.83 10.65
C GLN A 111 8.96 3.41 10.97
N GLU A 112 8.25 2.39 10.46
CA GLU A 112 8.65 0.99 10.62
C GLU A 112 10.03 0.73 10.00
N MET A 113 10.34 1.35 8.86
CA MET A 113 11.67 1.25 8.29
C MET A 113 12.73 2.08 9.03
N GLY A 114 12.34 2.93 9.98
CA GLY A 114 13.25 3.77 10.78
C GLY A 114 13.61 5.09 10.11
N GLY A 115 12.75 5.60 9.23
CA GLY A 115 12.86 6.94 8.65
C GLY A 115 12.08 7.97 9.44
N ASP A 116 12.47 9.24 9.25
CA ASP A 116 11.81 10.38 9.87
C ASP A 116 10.51 10.74 9.15
N VAL A 117 9.50 11.12 9.94
CA VAL A 117 8.23 11.66 9.46
C VAL A 117 7.89 12.94 10.21
N PRO A 118 7.31 13.96 9.54
CA PRO A 118 6.98 15.22 10.21
C PRO A 118 5.98 15.08 11.35
N VAL A 119 5.04 14.14 11.19
CA VAL A 119 4.02 13.82 12.18
C VAL A 119 3.99 12.30 12.32
N PRO A 120 4.05 11.75 13.54
CA PRO A 120 3.94 10.31 13.75
C PRO A 120 2.64 9.74 13.19
N SER A 121 2.67 8.46 12.80
CA SER A 121 1.50 7.77 12.29
C SER A 121 0.33 7.88 13.27
N PRO A 122 -0.91 8.12 12.78
CA PRO A 122 -2.09 8.11 13.61
C PRO A 122 -2.32 6.73 14.23
N SER A 123 -3.16 6.68 15.28
CA SER A 123 -3.58 5.41 15.90
C SER A 123 -4.34 4.54 14.89
N PHE A 124 -3.68 3.47 14.43
CA PHE A 124 -4.27 2.48 13.52
C PHE A 124 -5.49 1.79 14.12
N GLY A 125 -5.51 1.56 15.44
CA GLY A 125 -6.68 0.97 16.10
C GLY A 125 -7.95 1.79 15.88
N ALA A 126 -7.86 3.11 16.03
CA ALA A 126 -8.98 4.02 15.78
C ALA A 126 -9.37 4.06 14.30
N ALA A 127 -8.37 4.08 13.39
CA ALA A 127 -8.63 4.07 11.95
C ALA A 127 -9.33 2.77 11.50
N HIS A 128 -8.86 1.61 11.97
CA HIS A 128 -9.46 0.31 11.66
C HIS A 128 -10.85 0.16 12.26
N TYR A 129 -11.07 0.68 13.46
CA TYR A 129 -12.42 0.74 14.03
C TYR A 129 -13.35 1.53 13.11
N LYS A 130 -12.95 2.73 12.67
CA LYS A 130 -13.76 3.54 11.74
C LYS A 130 -14.00 2.84 10.40
N ALA A 131 -12.99 2.19 9.82
CA ALA A 131 -13.15 1.40 8.59
C ALA A 131 -14.13 0.23 8.78
N ARG A 132 -14.01 -0.50 9.90
CA ARG A 132 -14.87 -1.63 10.26
C ARG A 132 -16.34 -1.22 10.39
N TYR A 133 -16.60 -0.04 10.95
CA TYR A 133 -17.95 0.50 11.16
C TYR A 133 -18.37 1.53 10.10
N SER A 134 -17.64 1.66 9.00
CA SER A 134 -17.93 2.60 7.92
C SER A 134 -19.38 2.48 7.44
N SER A 135 -20.06 3.64 7.30
CA SER A 135 -21.41 3.72 6.76
C SER A 135 -21.50 3.31 5.29
N LYS A 136 -20.36 3.25 4.59
CA LYS A 136 -20.27 2.78 3.19
C LYS A 136 -20.32 1.26 3.07
N ARG A 137 -20.05 0.52 4.16
CA ARG A 137 -20.21 -0.94 4.19
C ARG A 137 -21.68 -1.31 4.27
N HIS A 138 -22.05 -2.41 3.61
CA HIS A 138 -23.41 -2.96 3.65
C HIS A 138 -23.83 -3.26 5.11
N PRO A 139 -25.07 -2.95 5.53
CA PRO A 139 -25.51 -3.13 6.91
C PRO A 139 -25.28 -4.54 7.47
N SER A 140 -25.42 -5.59 6.66
CA SER A 140 -25.25 -6.99 7.09
C SER A 140 -23.81 -7.37 7.48
N VAL A 141 -22.80 -6.60 7.04
CA VAL A 141 -21.38 -6.89 7.30
C VAL A 141 -20.67 -5.76 8.08
N ARG A 142 -21.34 -4.62 8.29
CA ARG A 142 -20.79 -3.53 9.09
C ARG A 142 -20.51 -4.01 10.51
N GLY A 143 -19.35 -3.66 11.06
CA GLY A 143 -18.92 -4.16 12.37
C GLY A 143 -18.29 -5.56 12.33
N ARG A 144 -18.23 -6.26 11.19
CA ARG A 144 -17.41 -7.48 11.04
C ARG A 144 -15.95 -7.12 10.78
N PRO A 145 -14.97 -7.87 11.33
CA PRO A 145 -13.55 -7.62 11.08
C PRO A 145 -13.20 -7.83 9.60
N PHE A 146 -11.97 -7.48 9.24
CA PHE A 146 -11.42 -7.77 7.91
C PHE A 146 -11.43 -9.28 7.69
N SER A 147 -12.07 -9.74 6.62
CA SER A 147 -12.13 -11.16 6.26
C SER A 147 -10.83 -11.62 5.59
N LEU A 148 -10.67 -12.94 5.42
CA LEU A 148 -9.54 -13.47 4.67
C LEU A 148 -9.57 -12.98 3.21
N VAL A 149 -10.75 -12.91 2.60
CA VAL A 149 -10.94 -12.36 1.25
C VAL A 149 -10.49 -10.90 1.20
N ASP A 150 -10.89 -10.08 2.18
CA ASP A 150 -10.50 -8.67 2.27
C ASP A 150 -8.96 -8.55 2.37
N ALA A 151 -8.34 -9.38 3.22
CA ALA A 151 -6.88 -9.43 3.43
C ALA A 151 -6.12 -9.77 2.14
N ARG A 152 -6.60 -10.77 1.40
CA ARG A 152 -5.96 -11.20 0.15
C ARG A 152 -6.10 -10.17 -0.97
N ILE A 153 -7.28 -9.59 -1.16
CA ILE A 153 -7.47 -8.49 -2.12
C ILE A 153 -6.56 -7.31 -1.76
N TRP A 154 -6.49 -6.94 -0.47
CA TRP A 154 -5.62 -5.87 0.01
C TRP A 154 -4.16 -6.17 -0.35
N MET A 155 -3.65 -7.37 -0.04
CA MET A 155 -2.26 -7.75 -0.32
C MET A 155 -1.96 -7.73 -1.82
N ARG A 156 -2.83 -8.33 -2.64
CA ARG A 156 -2.68 -8.37 -4.10
C ARG A 156 -2.56 -6.98 -4.71
N LEU A 157 -3.46 -6.06 -4.36
CA LEU A 157 -3.41 -4.67 -4.85
C LEU A 157 -2.19 -3.92 -4.31
N HIS A 158 -1.78 -4.19 -3.07
CA HIS A 158 -0.61 -3.55 -2.47
C HIS A 158 0.69 -3.96 -3.17
N PHE A 159 0.89 -5.27 -3.36
CA PHE A 159 2.04 -5.81 -4.08
C PHE A 159 2.06 -5.39 -5.54
N TRP A 160 0.89 -5.32 -6.19
CA TRP A 160 0.78 -4.81 -7.56
C TRP A 160 1.22 -3.35 -7.66
N ALA A 161 0.77 -2.48 -6.76
CA ALA A 161 1.21 -1.08 -6.74
C ALA A 161 2.73 -0.95 -6.54
N VAL A 162 3.32 -1.76 -5.66
CA VAL A 162 4.78 -1.78 -5.46
C VAL A 162 5.52 -2.22 -6.73
N ARG A 163 4.98 -3.18 -7.48
CA ARG A 163 5.53 -3.62 -8.78
C ARG A 163 5.41 -2.57 -9.87
N GLU A 164 4.28 -1.90 -9.94
CA GLU A 164 4.05 -0.78 -10.87
C GLU A 164 5.07 0.34 -10.60
N CYS A 165 5.46 0.56 -9.35
CA CYS A 165 6.51 1.51 -8.97
C CYS A 165 7.94 0.97 -9.14
N GLY A 166 8.15 -0.25 -9.64
CA GLY A 166 9.49 -0.78 -9.97
C GLY A 166 10.29 -1.33 -8.78
N LEU A 167 9.73 -1.33 -7.56
CA LEU A 167 10.43 -1.74 -6.34
C LEU A 167 10.68 -3.25 -6.21
N GLN A 168 9.92 -4.08 -6.92
CA GLN A 168 10.19 -5.52 -7.05
C GLN A 168 11.56 -5.82 -7.66
N ARG A 169 12.10 -4.90 -8.48
CA ARG A 169 13.44 -5.04 -9.06
C ARG A 169 14.54 -4.94 -8.00
N HIS A 170 14.26 -4.26 -6.89
CA HIS A 170 15.12 -4.23 -5.72
C HIS A 170 14.92 -5.49 -4.88
N ARG A 171 15.63 -6.58 -5.24
CA ARG A 171 15.44 -7.92 -4.63
C ARG A 171 15.47 -7.96 -3.09
N ALA A 172 16.41 -7.25 -2.46
CA ALA A 172 16.49 -7.22 -0.99
C ALA A 172 15.25 -6.58 -0.35
N PHE A 173 14.80 -5.44 -0.89
CA PHE A 173 13.55 -4.80 -0.49
C PHE A 173 12.35 -5.71 -0.74
N TRP A 174 12.20 -6.26 -1.95
CA TRP A 174 11.05 -7.09 -2.28
C TRP A 174 10.89 -8.28 -1.32
N LYS A 175 11.99 -8.99 -1.04
CA LYS A 175 11.97 -10.13 -0.11
C LYS A 175 11.61 -9.71 1.31
N TRP A 176 12.21 -8.62 1.80
CA TRP A 176 11.87 -8.05 3.11
C TRP A 176 10.40 -7.61 3.15
N TYR A 177 9.92 -6.96 2.10
CA TYR A 177 8.60 -6.35 2.04
C TYR A 177 7.47 -7.37 2.02
N VAL A 178 7.62 -8.48 1.29
CA VAL A 178 6.65 -9.59 1.33
C VAL A 178 6.53 -10.17 2.74
N ALA A 179 7.66 -10.37 3.44
CA ALA A 179 7.64 -10.83 4.83
C ALA A 179 7.04 -9.79 5.78
N PHE A 180 7.35 -8.52 5.57
CA PHE A 180 6.82 -7.40 6.36
C PHE A 180 5.30 -7.28 6.25
N ILE A 181 4.75 -7.32 5.03
CA ILE A 181 3.31 -7.28 4.80
C ILE A 181 2.63 -8.52 5.38
N GLY A 182 3.19 -9.71 5.16
CA GLY A 182 2.66 -10.95 5.75
C GLY A 182 2.60 -10.91 7.27
N HIS A 183 3.59 -10.29 7.93
CA HIS A 183 3.55 -10.09 9.37
C HIS A 183 2.45 -9.13 9.82
N HIS A 184 2.26 -8.02 9.13
CA HIS A 184 1.31 -6.99 9.55
C HIS A 184 -0.14 -7.34 9.23
N ILE A 185 -0.41 -7.97 8.09
CA ILE A 185 -1.76 -8.34 7.67
C ILE A 185 -2.41 -9.35 8.63
N ARG A 186 -1.60 -10.14 9.34
CA ARG A 186 -2.06 -11.09 10.37
C ARG A 186 -2.75 -10.43 11.57
N LEU A 187 -2.51 -9.13 11.79
CA LEU A 187 -3.15 -8.36 12.86
C LEU A 187 -4.63 -8.08 12.55
N TYR A 188 -5.01 -8.18 11.27
CA TYR A 188 -6.36 -7.95 10.79
C TYR A 188 -7.11 -9.27 10.63
N GLU A 189 -6.45 -10.25 10.02
CA GLU A 189 -6.96 -11.59 9.82
C GLU A 189 -5.80 -12.58 10.03
N LYS A 190 -5.90 -13.43 11.05
CA LYS A 190 -4.78 -14.24 11.56
C LYS A 190 -4.20 -15.20 10.52
N THR A 191 -5.02 -15.74 9.63
CA THR A 191 -4.60 -16.76 8.65
C THR A 191 -3.98 -16.18 7.37
N SER A 192 -4.21 -14.90 7.11
CA SER A 192 -3.78 -14.19 5.90
C SER A 192 -2.27 -14.24 5.64
N ALA A 193 -1.45 -14.30 6.69
CA ALA A 193 0.02 -14.34 6.55
C ALA A 193 0.52 -15.51 5.68
N ALA A 194 -0.21 -16.62 5.64
CA ALA A 194 0.14 -17.78 4.82
C ALA A 194 0.08 -17.48 3.31
N PHE A 195 -0.74 -16.51 2.89
CA PHE A 195 -0.99 -16.16 1.49
C PHE A 195 -0.12 -15.02 0.98
N ALA A 196 0.72 -14.41 1.82
CA ALA A 196 1.50 -13.24 1.42
C ALA A 196 2.42 -13.50 0.22
N LYS A 197 2.96 -14.71 0.07
CA LYS A 197 3.75 -15.09 -1.11
C LYS A 197 2.87 -15.27 -2.35
N ASP A 198 1.81 -16.06 -2.24
CA ASP A 198 0.88 -16.32 -3.34
C ASP A 198 0.27 -15.02 -3.88
N ASP A 199 -0.10 -14.09 -2.99
CA ASP A 199 -0.68 -12.81 -3.38
C ASP A 199 0.38 -11.83 -3.92
N ALA A 200 1.65 -11.97 -3.52
CA ALA A 200 2.77 -11.29 -4.17
C ALA A 200 3.09 -11.87 -5.56
N GLU A 201 2.87 -13.16 -5.78
CA GLU A 201 3.02 -13.82 -7.09
C GLU A 201 1.88 -13.44 -8.03
N TRP A 202 0.63 -13.41 -7.54
CA TRP A 202 -0.54 -12.91 -8.28
C TRP A 202 -0.28 -11.53 -8.89
N SER A 203 0.39 -10.64 -8.15
CA SER A 203 0.68 -9.29 -8.64
C SER A 203 1.66 -9.21 -9.82
N SER A 204 2.25 -10.33 -10.24
CA SER A 204 3.01 -10.44 -11.50
C SER A 204 2.25 -11.15 -12.63
N ASP A 205 1.08 -11.71 -12.37
CA ASP A 205 0.28 -12.41 -13.38
C ASP A 205 -0.59 -11.41 -14.15
N THR A 206 -0.16 -11.07 -15.37
CA THR A 206 -0.88 -10.13 -16.22
C THR A 206 -2.26 -10.66 -16.60
N SER A 207 -2.43 -11.98 -16.76
CA SER A 207 -3.72 -12.56 -17.12
C SER A 207 -4.73 -12.43 -15.97
N ALA A 208 -4.27 -12.64 -14.74
CA ALA A 208 -5.10 -12.45 -13.55
C ALA A 208 -5.46 -10.96 -13.33
N ILE A 209 -4.52 -10.06 -13.58
CA ILE A 209 -4.74 -8.61 -13.54
C ILE A 209 -5.75 -8.17 -14.61
N ASP A 210 -5.61 -8.66 -15.84
CA ASP A 210 -6.51 -8.34 -16.95
C ASP A 210 -7.93 -8.85 -16.66
N ALA A 211 -8.05 -10.05 -16.09
CA ALA A 211 -9.34 -10.58 -15.63
C ALA A 211 -9.97 -9.71 -14.53
N TYR A 212 -9.18 -9.27 -13.53
CA TYR A 212 -9.63 -8.35 -12.49
C TYR A 212 -10.17 -7.04 -13.06
N LEU A 213 -9.46 -6.45 -14.02
CA LEU A 213 -9.85 -5.21 -14.69
C LEU A 213 -11.10 -5.40 -15.56
N ALA A 214 -11.17 -6.49 -16.34
CA ALA A 214 -12.31 -6.84 -17.18
C ALA A 214 -13.58 -7.08 -16.35
N ASN A 215 -13.44 -7.59 -15.13
CA ASN A 215 -14.52 -7.78 -14.17
C ASN A 215 -14.88 -6.51 -13.36
N GLY A 216 -14.46 -5.33 -13.82
CA GLY A 216 -14.81 -4.06 -13.18
C GLY A 216 -14.14 -3.85 -11.82
N ASN A 217 -12.88 -4.29 -11.68
CA ASN A 217 -12.11 -4.26 -10.44
C ASN A 217 -12.68 -5.20 -9.35
N VAL A 218 -12.97 -6.44 -9.74
CA VAL A 218 -13.46 -7.50 -8.85
C VAL A 218 -12.60 -8.75 -9.00
N MET A 219 -12.05 -9.25 -7.88
CA MET A 219 -11.26 -10.50 -7.85
C MET A 219 -12.20 -11.70 -7.71
N THR A 220 -12.80 -12.12 -8.82
CA THR A 220 -13.80 -13.21 -8.87
C THR A 220 -13.28 -14.55 -8.36
N ASP A 221 -11.96 -14.77 -8.38
CA ASP A 221 -11.32 -15.97 -7.82
C ASP A 221 -11.31 -16.01 -6.28
N LEU A 222 -11.58 -14.87 -5.62
CA LEU A 222 -11.61 -14.76 -4.16
C LEU A 222 -13.02 -14.55 -3.58
N VAL A 223 -13.95 -13.95 -4.33
CA VAL A 223 -15.28 -13.53 -3.84
C VAL A 223 -16.40 -14.52 -4.14
N VAL A 224 -16.06 -15.76 -4.50
CA VAL A 224 -17.03 -16.85 -4.81
C VAL A 224 -17.91 -17.18 -3.62
#